data_AF-A0A315AF61-F1
#
_entry.id   AF-A0A315AF61-F1
#
_cell.length_a   1.000
_cell.length_b   1.000
_cell.length_c   1.000
_cell.angle_alpha   90.00
_cell.angle_beta   90.00
_cell.angle_gamma   90.00
#
_symmetry.space_group_name_H-M   'P 1'
#
loop_
_entity.id
_entity.type
_entity.pdbx_description
1 polymer ?
#
loop_
_entity_poly.entity_id
_entity_poly.type
_entity_poly.pdbx_seq_one_letter_code
_entity_poly.pdbx_strand_id
1 'polypeptide(L)'
;MIKRLCWLMAVFSVSGASAQTQNALPEHIVLGREKLTMERQVVMAAHEQQARDCWQKLAVNACLSDVRKVRRQALEPIRQQELRFNEEERQWRTEQRQIRLEGKQPESRSSP
;
A
#
# COMPACT_ATOMS: atom_id res chain seq x y z
N MET A 1 34.32 48.35 -1.23
CA MET A 1 33.03 49.02 -1.52
C MET A 1 31.97 47.92 -1.62
N ILE A 2 31.14 47.73 -0.59
CA ILE A 2 29.80 48.36 -0.47
C ILE A 2 28.89 47.71 -1.54
N LYS A 3 27.92 46.84 -1.26
CA LYS A 3 26.99 46.73 -0.13
C LYS A 3 26.39 45.31 -0.10
N ARG A 4 26.21 44.81 1.13
CA ARG A 4 25.18 43.83 1.48
C ARG A 4 23.82 44.45 1.16
N LEU A 5 22.95 43.72 0.47
CA LEU A 5 21.51 43.94 0.60
C LEU A 5 20.87 42.59 0.92
N CYS A 6 20.62 42.41 2.22
CA CYS A 6 19.66 41.45 2.71
C CYS A 6 18.30 41.74 2.07
N TRP A 7 17.70 40.74 1.44
CA TRP A 7 16.26 40.62 1.49
C TRP A 7 15.91 39.18 1.82
N LEU A 8 15.93 38.94 3.14
CA LEU A 8 14.89 38.26 3.91
C LEU A 8 13.83 37.54 3.05
N MET A 9 14.18 36.42 2.45
CA MET A 9 13.19 35.39 2.18
C MET A 9 12.84 34.77 3.52
N ALA A 10 11.76 35.28 4.10
CA ALA A 10 11.14 34.75 5.30
C ALA A 10 10.92 33.24 5.09
N VAL A 11 11.72 32.45 5.81
CA VAL A 11 11.59 31.00 5.89
C VAL A 11 10.27 30.74 6.63
N PHE A 12 9.19 30.59 5.87
CA PHE A 12 7.90 30.15 6.40
C PHE A 12 8.02 28.63 6.65
N SER A 13 8.70 28.27 7.73
CA SER A 13 8.73 26.90 8.24
C SER A 13 7.37 26.62 8.84
N VAL A 14 6.42 26.16 8.02
CA VAL A 14 5.25 25.45 8.51
C VAL A 14 5.77 24.13 9.09
N SER A 15 6.06 24.14 10.38
CA SER A 15 6.22 22.93 11.18
C SER A 15 4.88 22.20 11.16
N GLY A 16 4.68 21.35 10.15
CA GLY A 16 3.61 20.37 10.14
C GLY A 16 3.84 19.42 11.30
N ALA A 17 3.16 19.68 12.42
CA ALA A 17 3.04 18.73 13.52
C ALA A 17 2.39 17.46 12.96
N SER A 18 3.21 16.50 12.56
CA SER A 18 2.75 15.16 12.22
C SER A 18 2.32 14.50 13.53
N ALA A 19 1.02 14.59 13.83
CA ALA A 19 0.42 13.79 14.90
C ALA A 19 0.37 12.31 14.45
N GLN A 20 1.53 11.65 14.37
CA GLN A 20 1.63 10.21 14.16
C GLN A 20 1.81 9.52 15.50
N THR A 21 0.76 9.51 16.30
CA THR A 21 0.58 8.52 17.35
C THR A 21 -0.93 8.23 17.33
N GLN A 22 -1.45 7.00 17.30
CA GLN A 22 -0.98 5.74 17.86
C GLN A 22 -1.63 4.61 17.05
N ASN A 23 -0.93 3.48 17.01
CA ASN A 23 -1.23 2.22 16.33
C ASN A 23 -0.58 2.14 14.94
N ALA A 24 0.67 1.67 14.94
CA ALA A 24 1.31 1.15 13.73
C ALA A 24 0.61 -0.16 13.33
N LEU A 25 0.45 -0.38 12.03
CA LEU A 25 -0.12 -1.63 11.50
C LEU A 25 0.74 -2.83 11.94
N PRO A 26 0.15 -4.01 12.20
CA PRO A 26 0.93 -5.20 12.52
C PRO A 26 1.99 -5.48 11.46
N GLU A 27 3.21 -5.79 11.91
CA GLU A 27 4.38 -5.96 11.05
C GLU A 27 4.18 -7.07 10.00
N HIS A 28 3.47 -8.15 10.35
CA HIS A 28 3.19 -9.24 9.41
C HIS A 28 2.33 -8.80 8.22
N ILE A 29 1.44 -7.82 8.39
CA ILE A 29 0.64 -7.27 7.30
C ILE A 29 1.52 -6.44 6.36
N VAL A 30 2.45 -5.67 6.93
CA VAL A 30 3.40 -4.84 6.17
C VAL A 30 4.33 -5.72 5.34
N LEU A 31 5.05 -6.63 6.00
CA LEU A 31 5.99 -7.56 5.34
C LEU A 31 5.27 -8.47 4.34
N GLY A 32 4.07 -8.92 4.67
CA GLY A 32 3.23 -9.73 3.78
C GLY A 32 2.91 -8.98 2.47
N ARG A 33 2.52 -7.71 2.55
CA ARG A 33 2.23 -6.88 1.37
C ARG A 33 3.46 -6.55 0.54
N GLU A 34 4.59 -6.29 1.18
CA GLU A 34 5.86 -6.09 0.48
C GLU A 34 6.23 -7.34 -0.31
N LYS A 35 6.12 -8.51 0.31
CA LYS A 35 6.34 -9.80 -0.38
C LYS A 35 5.42 -9.97 -1.59
N LEU A 36 4.11 -9.74 -1.44
CA LEU A 36 3.16 -9.85 -2.57
C LEU A 36 3.45 -8.84 -3.68
N THR A 37 3.96 -7.66 -3.34
CA THR A 37 4.39 -6.66 -4.32
C THR A 37 5.56 -7.18 -5.15
N MET A 38 6.56 -7.78 -4.51
CA MET A 38 7.69 -8.40 -5.20
C MET A 38 7.25 -9.58 -6.08
N GLU A 39 6.38 -10.45 -5.57
CA GLU A 39 5.83 -11.58 -6.36
C GLU A 39 5.07 -11.09 -7.60
N ARG A 40 4.25 -10.04 -7.45
CA ARG A 40 3.54 -9.40 -8.56
C ARG A 40 4.51 -8.86 -9.60
N GLN A 41 5.60 -8.21 -9.18
CA GLN A 41 6.61 -7.69 -10.10
C GLN A 41 7.27 -8.81 -10.91
N VAL A 42 7.56 -9.96 -10.29
CA VAL A 42 8.10 -11.14 -10.98
C VAL A 42 7.12 -11.64 -12.06
N VAL A 43 5.83 -11.76 -11.73
CA VAL A 43 4.80 -12.18 -12.70
C VAL A 43 4.69 -11.19 -13.87
N MET A 44 4.76 -9.89 -13.58
CA MET A 44 4.67 -8.84 -14.61
C MET A 44 5.91 -8.85 -15.52
N ALA A 45 7.11 -9.00 -14.97
CA ALA A 45 8.35 -9.11 -15.74
C ALA A 45 8.33 -10.34 -16.68
N ALA A 46 7.87 -11.49 -16.17
CA ALA A 46 7.72 -12.70 -16.98
C ALA A 46 6.69 -12.50 -18.10
N HIS A 47 5.54 -11.89 -17.81
CA HIS A 47 4.53 -11.55 -18.82
C HIS A 47 5.09 -10.62 -19.90
N GLU A 48 5.85 -9.59 -19.54
CA GLU A 48 6.46 -8.69 -20.51
C GLU A 48 7.46 -9.41 -21.43
N GLN A 49 8.29 -10.29 -20.88
CA GLN A 49 9.21 -11.10 -21.67
C GLN A 49 8.44 -11.99 -22.66
N GLN A 50 7.46 -12.75 -22.18
CA GLN A 50 6.66 -13.64 -23.03
C GLN A 50 5.89 -12.87 -24.12
N ALA A 51 5.39 -11.67 -23.79
CA ALA A 51 4.71 -10.81 -24.74
C ALA A 51 5.66 -10.30 -25.85
N ARG A 52 6.93 -10.02 -25.51
CA ARG A 52 7.95 -9.69 -26.51
C ARG A 52 8.22 -10.89 -27.44
N ASP A 53 8.36 -12.08 -26.87
CA ASP A 53 8.62 -13.30 -27.63
C ASP A 53 7.48 -13.64 -28.62
N CYS A 54 6.25 -13.25 -28.32
CA CYS A 54 5.11 -13.46 -29.22
C CYS A 54 5.29 -12.79 -30.59
N TRP A 55 6.02 -11.67 -30.68
CA TRP A 55 6.21 -10.95 -31.95
C TRP A 55 7.14 -11.68 -32.93
N GLN A 56 7.87 -12.69 -32.46
CA GLN A 56 8.69 -13.56 -33.31
C GLN A 56 7.89 -14.73 -33.90
N LYS A 57 6.60 -14.87 -33.54
CA LYS A 57 5.73 -15.97 -33.97
C LYS A 57 4.78 -15.51 -35.06
N LEU A 58 4.38 -16.43 -35.94
CA LEU A 58 3.39 -16.14 -36.99
C LEU A 58 2.00 -15.87 -36.40
N ALA A 59 1.59 -16.61 -35.37
CA ALA A 59 0.30 -16.46 -34.71
C ALA A 59 0.35 -15.49 -33.50
N VAL A 60 0.83 -14.25 -33.73
CA VAL A 60 1.07 -13.25 -32.66
C VAL A 60 -0.17 -13.06 -31.77
N ASN A 61 -1.35 -12.87 -32.36
CA ASN A 61 -2.58 -12.59 -31.61
C ASN A 61 -3.01 -13.75 -30.72
N ALA A 62 -2.87 -14.99 -31.20
CA ALA A 62 -3.15 -16.18 -30.40
C ALA A 62 -2.15 -16.27 -29.23
N CYS A 63 -0.86 -16.08 -29.51
CA CYS A 63 0.18 -16.06 -28.47
C CYS A 63 -0.09 -14.99 -27.40
N LEU A 64 -0.41 -13.77 -27.80
CA LEU A 64 -0.72 -12.68 -26.85
C LEU A 64 -1.97 -12.99 -26.00
N SER A 65 -2.97 -13.67 -26.57
CA SER A 65 -4.14 -14.11 -25.81
C SER A 65 -3.77 -15.11 -24.71
N ASP A 66 -2.92 -16.09 -25.04
CA ASP A 66 -2.45 -17.10 -24.10
C ASP A 66 -1.58 -16.49 -22.99
N VAL A 67 -0.64 -15.60 -23.35
CA VAL A 67 0.21 -14.89 -22.38
C VAL A 67 -0.64 -14.06 -21.39
N ARG A 68 -1.72 -13.41 -21.87
CA ARG A 68 -2.65 -12.70 -20.99
C ARG A 68 -3.42 -13.65 -20.07
N LYS A 69 -3.79 -14.85 -20.55
CA LYS A 69 -4.46 -15.88 -19.75
C LYS A 69 -3.54 -16.38 -18.64
N VAL A 70 -2.29 -16.72 -18.98
CA VAL A 70 -1.27 -17.13 -18.01
C VAL A 70 -1.06 -16.06 -16.94
N ARG A 71 -0.91 -14.78 -17.33
CA ARG A 71 -0.80 -13.68 -16.37
C ARG A 71 -2.00 -13.60 -15.43
N ARG A 72 -3.23 -13.69 -15.95
CA ARG A 72 -4.44 -13.65 -15.09
C ARG A 72 -4.43 -14.79 -14.07
N GLN A 73 -4.11 -16.00 -14.51
CA GLN A 73 -4.03 -17.17 -13.63
C GLN A 73 -2.93 -17.02 -12.57
N ALA A 74 -1.77 -16.49 -12.93
CA ALA A 74 -0.66 -16.26 -12.00
C ALA A 74 -0.95 -15.14 -10.99
N LEU A 75 -1.66 -14.08 -11.39
CA LEU A 75 -2.00 -12.97 -10.51
C LEU A 75 -3.19 -13.26 -9.58
N GLU A 76 -4.04 -14.22 -9.90
CA GLU A 76 -5.22 -14.55 -9.09
C GLU A 76 -4.89 -14.97 -7.65
N PRO A 77 -3.98 -15.92 -7.38
CA PRO A 77 -3.63 -16.27 -6.00
C PRO A 77 -2.98 -15.10 -5.23
N ILE A 78 -2.24 -14.22 -5.93
CA ILE A 78 -1.65 -13.01 -5.32
C ILE A 78 -2.78 -12.05 -4.90
N ARG A 79 -3.74 -11.81 -5.79
CA ARG A 79 -4.92 -10.97 -5.51
C ARG A 79 -5.70 -11.49 -4.30
N GLN A 80 -5.90 -12.80 -4.20
CA GLN A 80 -6.61 -13.41 -3.07
C GLN A 80 -5.88 -13.16 -1.74
N GLN A 81 -4.55 -13.26 -1.73
CA GLN A 81 -3.75 -12.96 -0.53
C GLN A 81 -3.78 -11.47 -0.17
N GLU A 82 -3.70 -10.57 -1.16
CA GLU A 82 -3.85 -9.13 -0.92
C GLU A 82 -5.21 -8.79 -0.29
N LEU A 83 -6.29 -9.41 -0.77
CA LEU A 83 -7.63 -9.22 -0.21
C LEU A 83 -7.71 -9.69 1.25
N ARG A 84 -7.02 -10.79 1.60
CA ARG A 84 -6.93 -11.26 2.99
C ARG A 84 -6.20 -10.25 3.87
N PHE A 85 -5.04 -9.74 3.45
CA PHE A 85 -4.34 -8.69 4.20
C PHE A 85 -5.12 -7.37 4.30
N ASN A 86 -5.95 -7.05 3.31
CA ASN A 86 -6.84 -5.88 3.37
C ASN A 86 -7.95 -6.08 4.41
N GLU A 87 -8.49 -7.28 4.52
CA GLU A 87 -9.48 -7.61 5.53
C GLU A 87 -8.89 -7.62 6.95
N GLU A 88 -7.73 -8.23 7.14
CA GLU A 88 -7.01 -8.23 8.43
C GLU A 88 -6.70 -6.80 8.91
N GLU A 89 -6.26 -5.91 8.00
CA GLU A 89 -6.05 -4.50 8.35
C GLU A 89 -7.35 -3.82 8.77
N ARG A 90 -8.47 -4.07 8.06
CA ARG A 90 -9.76 -3.48 8.42
C ARG A 90 -10.22 -3.92 9.80
N GLN A 91 -10.06 -5.20 10.12
CA GLN A 91 -10.39 -5.77 11.44
C GLN A 91 -9.54 -5.12 12.52
N TRP A 92 -8.22 -5.12 12.34
CA TRP A 92 -7.31 -4.50 13.29
C TRP A 92 -7.62 -3.01 13.52
N ARG A 93 -7.85 -2.23 12.45
CA ARG A 93 -8.21 -0.80 12.58
C ARG A 93 -9.53 -0.60 13.34
N THR A 94 -10.46 -1.54 13.21
CA THR A 94 -11.75 -1.52 13.91
C THR A 94 -11.55 -1.80 15.40
N GLU A 95 -10.78 -2.83 15.74
CA GLU A 95 -10.40 -3.15 17.13
C GLU A 95 -9.66 -1.99 17.80
N GLN A 96 -8.68 -1.40 17.10
CA GLN A 96 -7.94 -0.23 17.58
C GLN A 96 -8.83 1.01 17.78
N ARG A 97 -9.94 1.12 17.05
CA ARG A 97 -10.94 2.16 17.29
C ARG A 97 -11.76 1.84 18.52
N GLN A 98 -12.21 0.59 18.68
CA GLN A 98 -13.01 0.15 19.81
C GLN A 98 -12.27 0.35 21.14
N ILE A 99 -11.00 -0.08 21.22
CA ILE A 99 -10.14 0.11 22.40
C ILE A 99 -10.05 1.60 22.78
N ARG A 100 -9.93 2.50 21.79
CA ARG A 100 -9.89 3.95 22.04
C ARG A 100 -11.21 4.52 22.53
N LEU A 101 -12.34 3.95 22.13
CA LEU A 101 -13.66 4.38 22.59
C LEU A 101 -13.91 3.91 24.03
N GLU A 102 -13.55 2.67 24.34
CA GLU A 102 -13.66 2.12 25.70
C GLU A 102 -12.77 2.87 26.70
N GLY A 103 -11.52 3.17 26.34
CA GLY A 103 -10.62 3.97 27.18
C GLY A 103 -11.02 5.45 27.34
N LYS A 104 -12.02 5.92 26.58
CA LYS A 104 -12.59 7.28 26.68
C LYS A 104 -13.94 7.31 27.39
N GLN A 105 -14.48 6.17 27.84
CA GLN A 105 -15.77 6.19 28.53
C GLN A 105 -15.65 7.05 29.80
N PRO A 106 -16.48 8.09 29.94
CA PRO A 106 -16.54 8.82 31.20
C PRO A 106 -17.08 7.85 32.24
N GLU A 107 -16.36 7.71 33.36
CA GLU A 107 -16.86 7.08 34.58
C GLU A 107 -18.31 7.54 34.77
N SER A 108 -19.21 6.57 34.88
CA SER A 108 -20.65 6.77 34.84
C SER A 108 -21.04 8.07 35.52
N ARG A 109 -21.81 8.91 34.81
CA ARG A 109 -22.69 9.89 35.45
C ARG A 109 -23.67 9.12 36.34
N SER A 110 -23.20 8.63 37.48
CA SER A 110 -24.04 8.40 38.65
C SER A 110 -24.30 9.78 39.23
N SER A 111 -25.50 10.28 38.97
CA SER A 111 -26.06 11.47 39.61
C SER A 111 -27.55 11.20 39.80
N PRO A 112 -28.15 11.75 40.86
CA PRO A 112 -28.30 11.14 42.18
C PRO A 112 -29.49 10.17 42.31
#